data_AF-A0A941SX63-F1
#
_entry.id   AF-A0A941SX63-F1
#
_cell.length_a   1.000
_cell.length_b   1.000
_cell.length_c   1.000
_cell.angle_alpha   90.00
_cell.angle_beta   90.00
_cell.angle_gamma   90.00
#
_symmetry.space_group_name_H-M   'P 1'
#
loop_
_entity.id
_entity.type
_entity.pdbx_description
1 polymer ?
#
loop_
_entity_poly.entity_id
_entity_poly.type
_entity_poly.pdbx_seq_one_letter_code
_entity_poly.pdbx_strand_id
1 'polypeptide(L)' 'MSTPEFPTVGLVGTGAMGRGIAQIAAQAGAVVRLFDTQPEAIA' A
#
# COMPACT_ATOMS: atom_id res chain seq x y z
N MET A 1 11.52 -16.25 0.79
CA MET A 1 10.54 -15.16 0.60
C MET A 1 10.14 -15.23 -0.86
N SER A 2 8.93 -15.72 -1.15
CA SER A 2 8.48 -15.90 -2.54
C SER A 2 8.22 -14.53 -3.16
N THR A 3 8.61 -14.34 -4.42
CA THR A 3 8.31 -13.12 -5.16
C THR A 3 6.79 -12.94 -5.24
N PRO A 4 6.24 -11.77 -4.88
CA PRO A 4 4.80 -11.53 -5.00
C PRO A 4 4.36 -11.65 -6.46
N GLU A 5 3.17 -12.22 -6.70
CA GLU A 5 2.55 -12.29 -8.04
C GLU A 5 2.40 -10.90 -8.67
N PHE A 6 2.11 -9.90 -7.82
CA PHE A 6 2.09 -8.49 -8.18
C PHE A 6 3.23 -7.75 -7.47
N PRO A 7 4.34 -7.47 -8.15
CA PRO A 7 5.50 -6.81 -7.55
C PRO A 7 5.27 -5.33 -7.24
N THR A 8 4.19 -4.73 -7.76
CA THR A 8 3.82 -3.34 -7.48
C THR A 8 2.32 -3.23 -7.27
N VAL A 9 1.92 -2.56 -6.20
CA VAL A 9 0.53 -2.32 -5.82
C VAL A 9 0.29 -0.82 -5.66
N GLY A 10 -0.68 -0.29 -6.40
CA GLY A 10 -1.16 1.08 -6.23
C GLY A 10 -2.37 1.10 -5.29
N LEU A 11 -2.34 1.94 -4.26
CA LEU A 11 -3.45 2.14 -3.33
C LEU A 11 -3.95 3.59 -3.43
N VAL A 12 -5.23 3.76 -3.77
CA VAL A 12 -5.91 5.05 -3.82
C VAL A 12 -6.82 5.18 -2.59
N GLY A 13 -6.49 6.12 -1.71
CA GLY A 13 -7.12 6.28 -0.39
C GLY A 13 -6.32 5.59 0.72
N THR A 14 -5.87 6.38 1.71
CA THR A 14 -4.97 5.98 2.81
C THR A 14 -5.61 6.19 4.20
N GLY A 15 -6.94 6.06 4.26
CA GLY A 15 -7.68 6.04 5.53
C GLY A 15 -7.41 4.78 6.37
N ALA A 16 -8.23 4.55 7.40
CA ALA A 16 -8.03 3.48 8.38
C ALA A 16 -7.84 2.08 7.76
N MET A 17 -8.64 1.72 6.76
CA MET A 17 -8.50 0.44 6.05
C MET A 17 -7.30 0.42 5.08
N GLY A 18 -7.05 1.52 4.37
CA GLY A 18 -6.03 1.60 3.32
C GLY A 18 -4.62 1.34 3.86
N ARG A 19 -4.32 1.84 5.07
CA ARG A 19 -3.02 1.61 5.74
C ARG A 19 -2.79 0.14 6.07
N GLY A 20 -3.81 -0.58 6.52
CA GLY A 20 -3.72 -2.03 6.80
C GLY A 20 -3.48 -2.84 5.53
N ILE A 21 -4.15 -2.49 4.43
CA ILE A 21 -3.94 -3.13 3.12
C ILE A 21 -2.50 -2.89 2.63
N ALA A 22 -2.03 -1.66 2.72
CA ALA A 22 -0.66 -1.30 2.35
C ALA A 22 0.39 -2.06 3.14
N GLN A 23 0.18 -2.21 4.45
CA GLN A 23 1.07 -2.98 5.32
C GLN A 23 1.15 -4.45 4.87
N ILE A 24 0.01 -5.09 4.62
CA ILE A 24 -0.03 -6.50 4.21
C ILE A 24 0.69 -6.70 2.86
N ALA A 25 0.45 -5.81 1.89
CA ALA A 25 1.11 -5.87 0.58
C ALA A 25 2.64 -5.69 0.68
N ALA A 26 3.09 -4.75 1.52
CA ALA A 26 4.52 -4.54 1.76
C ALA A 26 5.16 -5.75 2.47
N GLN A 27 4.47 -6.35 3.44
CA GLN A 27 4.92 -7.57 4.13
C GLN A 27 5.00 -8.78 3.19
N ALA A 28 4.14 -8.84 2.18
CA ALA A 28 4.21 -9.82 1.11
C ALA A 28 5.37 -9.56 0.12
N GLY A 29 6.10 -8.45 0.26
CA GLY A 29 7.26 -8.10 -0.57
C GLY A 29 6.95 -7.27 -1.81
N ALA A 30 5.73 -6.75 -1.94
CA ALA A 30 5.37 -5.86 -3.05
C ALA A 30 5.82 -4.41 -2.77
N VAL A 31 6.13 -3.67 -3.82
CA VAL A 31 6.32 -2.22 -3.76
C VAL A 31 4.96 -1.55 -3.71
N VAL A 32 4.67 -0.83 -2.63
CA VAL A 32 3.38 -0.16 -2.44
C VAL A 32 3.49 1.32 -2.76
N ARG A 33 2.62 1.81 -3.65
CA ARG A 33 2.51 3.23 -4.00
C ARG A 33 1.19 3.75 -3.45
N LEU A 34 1.29 4.65 -2.48
CA LEU A 34 0.13 5.29 -1.86
C LEU A 34 -0.23 6.57 -2.60
N PHE A 35 -1.52 6.78 -2.82
CA PHE A 35 -2.07 8.02 -3.33
C PHE A 35 -3.28 8.41 -2.50
N ASP A 36 -3.31 9.66 -2.08
CA ASP A 36 -4.48 10.26 -1.43
C ASP A 36 -4.56 11.72 -1.85
N THR A 37 -5.77 12.24 -1.93
CA THR A 37 -6.02 13.67 -2.16
C THR A 37 -5.73 14.50 -0.91
N GLN A 38 -5.72 13.88 0.26
CA GLN A 38 -5.39 14.48 1.56
C GLN A 38 -3.93 14.17 1.91
N PRO A 39 -3.01 15.15 1.85
CA PRO A 39 -1.58 14.92 2.15
C PRO A 39 -1.34 14.30 3.53
N GLU A 40 -2.16 14.67 4.52
CA GLU A 40 -2.12 14.15 5.89
C GLU A 40 -2.44 12.66 6.01
N ALA A 41 -3.12 12.07 5.02
CA ALA A 41 -3.48 10.67 5.04
C ALA A 41 -2.30 9.75 4.65
N ILE A 42 -1.33 10.30 3.91
CA ILE A 42 -0.11 9.61 3.41
C ILE A 42 1.11 9.85 4.33
N ALA A 43 0.98 10.72 5.33
CA ALA A 43 2.05 11.08 6.28
C ALA A 43 2.39 9.95 7.26
#